data_AF-A0A7J7PZN9-F1
#
_entry.id   AF-A0A7J7PZN9-F1
#
_cell.length_a   1.000
_cell.length_b   1.000
_cell.length_c   1.000
_cell.angle_alpha   90.00
_cell.angle_beta   90.00
_cell.angle_gamma   90.00
#
_symmetry.space_group_name_H-M   'P 1'
#
loop_
_entity.id
_entity.type
_entity.pdbx_description
1 polymer ?
#
loop_
_entity_poly.entity_id
_entity_poly.type
_entity_poly.pdbx_seq_one_letter_code
_entity_poly.pdbx_strand_id
1 'polypeptide(L)'
;MLDQPLALEYHGKAQAEGHWRRGQELIDALAYIDPLTPDVKQQVDKLIEEEMRRSTRRPADYVKELPPVPPARFGGHSMLQQEYERVRAMQAMPSLDVTRYRLDPPPQHKANDYSAWVAASNNAHAQLEHQLNRIANLELLLKYGANTWRAQVAFDEGLLKQSEATLQGLRKSIDQLNRERKLQQQSAGAELRVLEDQYYSALRKNLEISAACQTIEEEMELLQAKIGQIEKQQQQQQQVEQGEGEQQPEEGGSGDAAAAAAGPVANGLADQEQQEQKPSGEQPAEQQPSEEQPAEQQPSKEQPAEQQPGVGEGRADMEQ
;
A
#
# COMPACT_ATOMS: atom_id res chain seq x y z
N MET A 1 4.92 -34.16 9.53
CA MET A 1 5.31 -32.83 9.00
C MET A 1 4.82 -31.84 10.02
N LEU A 2 5.74 -31.21 10.73
CA LEU A 2 5.44 -30.26 11.80
C LEU A 2 4.81 -29.01 11.17
N ASP A 3 3.67 -28.57 11.72
CA ASP A 3 3.10 -27.25 11.49
C ASP A 3 4.13 -26.21 11.94
N GLN A 4 4.94 -25.72 10.99
CA GLN A 4 5.68 -24.48 11.20
C GLN A 4 4.67 -23.34 11.10
N PRO A 5 4.56 -22.49 12.12
CA PRO A 5 3.73 -21.32 12.01
C PRO A 5 4.27 -20.47 10.85
N LEU A 6 3.41 -20.05 9.92
CA LEU A 6 3.73 -18.97 8.96
C LEU A 6 3.95 -17.61 9.66
N ALA A 7 4.02 -17.61 10.99
CA ALA A 7 4.54 -16.50 11.76
C ALA A 7 6.03 -16.40 11.49
N LEU A 8 6.43 -15.24 11.01
CA LEU A 8 7.79 -14.73 11.08
C LEU A 8 8.33 -15.01 12.49
N GLU A 9 9.10 -16.08 12.65
CA GLU A 9 10.01 -16.18 13.78
C GLU A 9 10.90 -14.94 13.68
N TYR A 10 10.85 -14.11 14.71
CA TYR A 10 11.56 -12.84 14.85
C TYR A 10 13.08 -13.10 14.88
N HIS A 11 13.61 -13.48 13.73
CA HIS A 11 15.00 -13.33 13.39
C HIS A 11 15.00 -12.03 12.59
N GLY A 12 15.82 -11.05 12.96
CA GLY A 12 16.06 -9.83 12.16
C GLY A 12 16.66 -10.09 10.76
N LYS A 13 16.49 -11.32 10.24
CA LYS A 13 16.90 -11.90 8.96
C LYS A 13 15.95 -13.05 8.59
N ALA A 14 14.63 -12.83 8.58
CA ALA A 14 13.72 -13.81 7.99
C ALA A 14 14.01 -13.88 6.48
N GLN A 15 14.72 -14.92 6.04
CA GLN A 15 14.93 -15.20 4.62
C GLN A 15 13.66 -15.80 4.06
N ALA A 16 13.18 -15.32 2.91
CA ALA A 16 12.06 -15.96 2.23
C ALA A 16 12.42 -17.43 1.90
N GLU A 17 11.75 -18.39 2.54
CA GLU A 17 11.97 -19.84 2.32
C GLU A 17 11.43 -20.35 0.97
N GLY A 18 10.93 -19.44 0.12
CA GLY A 18 10.45 -19.71 -1.24
C GLY A 18 11.51 -19.46 -2.32
N HIS A 19 11.18 -19.77 -3.57
CA HIS A 19 11.99 -19.40 -4.74
C HIS A 19 11.98 -17.88 -5.03
N TRP A 20 10.94 -17.19 -4.55
CA TRP A 20 10.77 -15.74 -4.64
C TRP A 20 11.65 -15.03 -3.62
N ARG A 21 12.41 -14.02 -4.05
CA ARG A 21 13.18 -13.11 -3.18
C ARG A 21 14.23 -13.81 -2.29
N ARG A 22 14.82 -14.93 -2.73
CA ARG A 22 15.90 -15.61 -1.97
C ARG A 22 17.09 -14.68 -1.72
N GLY A 23 17.50 -14.59 -0.46
CA GLY A 23 18.66 -13.80 -0.05
C GLY A 23 18.41 -12.29 0.04
N GLN A 24 17.16 -11.83 -0.13
CA GLN A 24 16.78 -10.45 0.19
C GLN A 24 16.33 -10.34 1.65
N GLU A 25 16.64 -9.20 2.26
CA GLU A 25 16.18 -8.87 3.61
C GLU A 25 14.67 -8.57 3.55
N LEU A 26 13.90 -9.26 4.39
CA LEU A 26 12.49 -8.97 4.54
C LEU A 26 12.34 -7.66 5.31
N ILE A 27 11.85 -6.62 4.63
CA ILE A 27 11.54 -5.34 5.24
C ILE A 27 10.15 -5.46 5.88
N ASP A 28 10.05 -5.16 7.17
CA ASP A 28 8.78 -5.14 7.89
C ASP A 28 7.99 -3.87 7.56
N ALA A 29 6.72 -4.05 7.17
CA ALA A 29 5.80 -2.96 6.85
C ALA A 29 4.37 -3.39 7.25
N LEU A 30 3.81 -2.73 8.26
CA LEU A 30 2.58 -3.14 8.93
C LEU A 30 1.33 -2.47 8.34
N ALA A 31 0.85 -2.96 7.19
CA ALA A 31 -0.26 -2.36 6.45
C ALA A 31 -1.60 -2.21 7.22
N TYR A 32 -1.90 -3.05 8.22
CA TYR A 32 -3.13 -2.95 9.02
C TYR A 32 -3.07 -1.89 10.13
N ILE A 33 -1.88 -1.38 10.45
CA ILE A 33 -1.67 -0.36 11.50
C ILE A 33 -1.31 0.97 10.88
N ASP A 34 -0.55 0.94 9.78
CA ASP A 34 -0.11 2.11 9.03
C ASP A 34 -0.78 2.14 7.64
N PRO A 35 -2.01 2.70 7.53
CA PRO A 35 -2.70 2.78 6.26
C PRO A 35 -2.08 3.88 5.37
N LEU A 36 -1.71 3.50 4.15
CA LEU A 36 -1.17 4.43 3.17
C LEU A 36 -2.25 5.42 2.70
N THR A 37 -2.15 6.69 3.09
CA THR A 37 -3.01 7.76 2.57
C THR A 37 -2.61 8.13 1.14
N PRO A 38 -3.55 8.60 0.29
CA PRO A 38 -3.25 8.92 -1.11
C PRO A 38 -2.17 9.99 -1.26
N ASP A 39 -2.10 10.96 -0.33
CA ASP A 39 -1.11 12.03 -0.36
C ASP A 39 0.31 11.50 -0.08
N VAL A 40 0.45 10.63 0.93
CA VAL A 40 1.72 9.97 1.25
C VAL A 40 2.16 9.09 0.08
N LYS A 41 1.23 8.36 -0.54
CA LYS A 41 1.53 7.56 -1.74
C LYS A 41 2.12 8.42 -2.85
N GLN A 42 1.50 9.56 -3.17
CA GLN A 42 2.02 10.45 -4.21
C GLN A 42 3.41 11.01 -3.87
N GLN A 43 3.66 11.32 -2.61
CA GLN A 43 4.99 11.78 -2.16
C GLN A 43 6.03 10.66 -2.29
N VAL A 44 5.70 9.44 -1.86
CA VAL A 44 6.55 8.26 -1.99
C VAL A 44 6.83 7.93 -3.46
N ASP A 45 5.82 7.97 -4.32
CA ASP A 45 5.97 7.72 -5.76
C ASP A 45 6.94 8.73 -6.39
N LYS A 46 6.83 10.03 -6.04
CA LYS A 46 7.79 11.06 -6.48
C LYS A 46 9.22 10.78 -6.01
N LEU A 47 9.39 10.38 -4.75
CA LEU A 47 10.71 10.04 -4.21
C LEU A 47 11.30 8.81 -4.92
N ILE A 48 10.48 7.80 -5.22
CA ILE A 48 10.88 6.63 -6.00
C ILE A 48 11.30 7.06 -7.41
N GLU A 49 10.52 7.90 -8.09
CA GLU A 49 10.84 8.41 -9.43
C GLU A 49 12.15 9.21 -9.44
N GLU A 50 12.36 10.07 -8.45
CA GLU A 50 13.61 10.83 -8.30
C GLU A 50 14.81 9.89 -8.09
N GLU A 51 14.67 8.87 -7.25
CA GLU A 51 15.73 7.88 -7.00
C GLU A 51 15.98 7.03 -8.24
N MET A 52 14.93 6.63 -8.96
CA MET A 52 15.05 5.94 -10.26
C MET A 52 15.78 6.80 -11.30
N ARG A 53 15.61 8.12 -11.26
CA ARG A 53 16.30 9.05 -12.17
C ARG A 53 17.75 9.31 -11.77
N ARG A 54 18.04 9.39 -10.47
CA ARG A 54 19.39 9.66 -9.93
C ARG A 54 20.28 8.41 -9.91
N SER A 55 19.69 7.24 -9.71
CA SER A 55 20.43 6.00 -9.59
C SER A 55 21.03 5.57 -10.94
N THR A 56 22.32 5.23 -10.92
CA THR A 56 23.03 4.62 -12.06
C THR A 56 22.86 3.11 -12.12
N ARG A 57 22.27 2.53 -11.07
CA ARG A 57 22.04 1.10 -10.91
C ARG A 57 20.73 0.73 -11.61
N ARG A 58 20.80 -0.16 -12.60
CA ARG A 58 19.58 -0.68 -13.24
C ARG A 58 18.80 -1.53 -12.22
N PRO A 59 17.45 -1.45 -12.22
CA PRO A 59 16.63 -2.35 -11.42
C PRO A 59 17.03 -3.81 -11.67
N ALA A 60 17.04 -4.62 -10.61
CA ALA A 60 17.28 -6.05 -10.75
C ALA A 60 16.24 -6.66 -11.70
N ASP A 61 16.69 -7.55 -12.57
CA ASP A 61 15.82 -8.23 -13.53
C ASP A 61 14.90 -9.22 -12.82
N TYR A 62 13.71 -8.75 -12.46
CA TYR A 62 12.68 -9.53 -11.76
C TYR A 62 12.18 -10.71 -12.60
N VAL A 63 12.43 -10.73 -13.91
CA VAL A 63 12.01 -11.82 -14.81
C VAL A 63 12.88 -13.06 -14.62
N LYS A 64 14.11 -12.92 -14.10
CA LYS A 64 14.99 -14.06 -13.81
C LYS A 64 14.45 -14.99 -12.71
N GLU A 65 13.62 -14.45 -11.81
CA GLU A 65 12.99 -15.22 -10.74
C GLU A 65 11.77 -16.02 -11.24
N LEU A 66 11.18 -15.62 -12.38
CA LEU A 66 10.08 -16.33 -13.00
C LEU A 66 10.59 -17.59 -13.73
N PRO A 67 9.84 -18.70 -13.69
CA PRO A 67 10.17 -19.86 -14.53
C PRO A 67 10.16 -19.44 -16.01
N PRO A 68 11.06 -20.00 -16.84
CA PRO A 68 11.12 -19.65 -18.25
C PRO A 68 9.77 -19.97 -18.92
N VAL A 69 9.37 -19.09 -19.85
CA VAL A 69 8.14 -19.28 -20.61
C VAL A 69 8.20 -20.66 -21.29
N PRO A 70 7.23 -21.56 -21.05
CA PRO A 70 7.21 -22.86 -21.69
C PRO A 70 7.23 -22.68 -23.22
N PRO A 71 8.04 -23.44 -23.97
CA PRO A 71 8.01 -23.38 -25.42
C PRO A 71 6.62 -23.77 -25.93
N ALA A 72 6.20 -23.22 -27.06
CA ALA A 72 4.91 -23.56 -27.66
C ALA A 72 4.88 -25.07 -28.00
N ARG A 73 4.09 -25.84 -27.25
CA ARG A 73 3.99 -27.29 -27.39
C ARG A 73 3.01 -27.65 -28.49
N PHE A 74 3.42 -27.55 -29.75
CA PHE A 74 2.66 -28.06 -30.90
C PHE A 74 3.07 -29.49 -31.31
N GLY A 75 3.69 -30.24 -30.40
CA GLY A 75 4.29 -31.55 -30.69
C GLY A 75 3.31 -32.49 -31.39
N GLY A 76 3.65 -32.90 -32.61
CA GLY A 76 2.85 -33.83 -33.43
C GLY A 76 1.81 -33.18 -34.35
N HIS A 77 1.62 -31.87 -34.30
CA HIS A 77 0.59 -31.18 -35.08
C HIS A 77 1.20 -30.18 -36.07
N SER A 78 1.56 -30.68 -37.26
CA SER A 78 2.13 -29.87 -38.36
C SER A 78 1.25 -28.67 -38.73
N MET A 79 -0.08 -28.79 -38.68
CA MET A 79 -0.98 -27.69 -39.02
C MET A 79 -0.91 -26.55 -38.00
N LEU A 80 -0.83 -26.87 -36.71
CA LEU A 80 -0.72 -25.85 -35.65
C LEU A 80 0.63 -25.13 -35.71
N GLN A 81 1.70 -25.83 -36.07
CA GLN A 81 3.02 -25.21 -36.28
C GLN A 81 2.99 -24.23 -37.45
N GLN A 82 2.41 -24.61 -38.59
CA GLN A 82 2.27 -23.74 -39.75
C GLN A 82 1.41 -22.51 -39.45
N GLU A 83 0.29 -22.68 -38.75
CA GLU A 83 -0.56 -21.56 -38.33
C GLU A 83 0.16 -20.63 -37.34
N TYR A 84 0.93 -21.20 -36.41
CA TYR A 84 1.75 -20.41 -35.49
C TYR A 84 2.80 -19.58 -36.24
N GLU A 85 3.49 -20.16 -37.22
CA GLU A 85 4.45 -19.46 -38.06
C GLU A 85 3.79 -18.36 -38.90
N ARG A 86 2.61 -18.63 -39.48
CA ARG A 86 1.81 -17.65 -40.23
C ARG A 86 1.43 -16.45 -39.35
N VAL A 87 0.90 -16.70 -38.16
CA VAL A 87 0.52 -15.65 -37.20
C VAL A 87 1.75 -14.89 -36.72
N ARG A 88 2.85 -15.58 -36.44
CA ARG A 88 4.14 -14.97 -36.08
C ARG A 88 4.68 -14.08 -37.20
N ALA A 89 4.45 -14.45 -38.45
CA ALA A 89 4.79 -13.66 -39.64
C ALA A 89 3.74 -12.57 -39.97
N MET A 90 2.69 -12.40 -39.14
CA MET A 90 1.58 -11.46 -39.36
C MET A 90 0.90 -11.61 -40.72
N GLN A 91 0.93 -12.81 -41.31
CA GLN A 91 0.25 -13.08 -42.57
C GLN A 91 -1.25 -13.24 -42.32
N ALA A 92 -2.09 -12.59 -43.12
CA ALA A 92 -3.54 -12.75 -43.03
C ALA A 92 -3.96 -14.20 -43.35
N MET A 93 -5.05 -14.66 -42.76
CA MET A 93 -5.61 -15.98 -43.04
C MET A 93 -6.13 -16.02 -44.49
N PRO A 94 -5.86 -17.08 -45.27
CA PRO A 94 -6.45 -17.23 -46.59
C PRO A 94 -7.99 -17.32 -46.48
N SER A 95 -8.69 -16.72 -47.44
CA SER A 95 -10.15 -16.82 -47.50
C SER A 95 -10.58 -18.27 -47.66
N LEU A 96 -11.61 -18.69 -46.93
CA LEU A 96 -12.18 -20.03 -47.06
C LEU A 96 -12.69 -20.27 -48.48
N ASP A 97 -12.26 -21.34 -49.11
CA ASP A 97 -12.81 -21.75 -50.40
C ASP A 97 -14.21 -22.35 -50.20
N VAL A 98 -15.22 -21.57 -50.58
CA VAL A 98 -16.64 -21.97 -50.53
C VAL A 98 -17.09 -22.66 -51.82
N THR A 99 -16.30 -22.64 -52.89
CA THR A 99 -16.71 -23.15 -54.21
C THR A 99 -16.91 -24.67 -54.18
N ARG A 100 -16.14 -25.39 -53.35
CA ARG A 100 -16.30 -26.82 -53.08
C ARG A 100 -17.69 -27.20 -52.56
N TYR A 101 -18.38 -26.29 -51.86
CA TYR A 101 -19.67 -26.58 -51.23
C TYR A 101 -20.86 -26.07 -52.04
N ARG A 102 -20.61 -25.51 -53.23
CA ARG A 102 -21.64 -25.02 -54.15
C ARG A 102 -21.72 -25.95 -55.36
N LEU A 103 -22.92 -26.19 -55.87
CA LEU A 103 -23.12 -26.85 -57.17
C LEU A 103 -23.16 -25.79 -58.29
N ASP A 104 -22.12 -24.98 -58.39
CA ASP A 104 -22.06 -23.97 -59.44
C ASP A 104 -21.71 -24.65 -60.78
N PRO A 105 -22.42 -24.33 -61.87
CA PRO A 105 -22.03 -24.81 -63.20
C PRO A 105 -20.67 -24.21 -63.59
N PRO A 106 -19.95 -24.84 -64.54
CA PRO A 106 -18.71 -24.24 -65.03
C PRO A 106 -19.00 -22.84 -65.59
N PRO A 107 -18.10 -21.87 -65.37
CA PRO A 107 -18.35 -20.49 -65.76
C PRO A 107 -18.55 -20.40 -67.27
N GLN A 108 -19.37 -19.47 -67.75
CA GLN A 108 -19.79 -19.39 -69.16
C GLN A 108 -18.62 -19.39 -70.16
N HIS A 109 -17.49 -18.79 -69.82
CA HIS A 109 -16.28 -18.78 -70.65
C HIS A 109 -15.58 -20.16 -70.78
N LYS A 110 -15.91 -21.12 -69.92
CA LYS A 110 -15.47 -22.54 -69.96
C LYS A 110 -16.61 -23.50 -70.28
N ALA A 111 -17.76 -23.01 -70.74
CA ALA A 111 -18.92 -23.87 -71.03
C ALA A 111 -18.68 -24.87 -72.18
N ASN A 112 -17.71 -24.63 -73.07
CA ASN A 112 -17.33 -25.58 -74.12
C ASN A 112 -16.16 -26.50 -73.71
N ASP A 113 -15.60 -26.32 -72.51
CA ASP A 113 -14.49 -27.13 -72.01
C ASP A 113 -15.00 -28.39 -71.32
N TYR A 114 -14.74 -29.55 -71.92
CA TYR A 114 -15.11 -30.84 -71.36
C TYR A 114 -14.55 -31.07 -69.95
N SER A 115 -13.31 -30.63 -69.70
CA SER A 115 -12.66 -30.86 -68.41
C SER A 115 -13.34 -30.08 -67.27
N ALA A 116 -13.84 -28.88 -67.56
CA ALA A 116 -14.59 -28.07 -66.61
C ALA A 116 -15.94 -28.70 -66.23
N TRP A 117 -16.63 -29.33 -67.19
CA TRP A 117 -17.85 -30.10 -66.94
C TRP A 117 -17.60 -31.38 -66.13
N VAL A 118 -16.51 -32.10 -66.42
CA VAL A 118 -16.11 -33.26 -65.62
C VAL A 118 -15.82 -32.85 -64.17
N ALA A 119 -15.11 -31.74 -63.96
CA ALA A 119 -14.85 -31.22 -62.62
C ALA A 119 -16.14 -30.82 -61.87
N ALA A 120 -17.07 -30.13 -62.53
CA ALA A 120 -18.37 -29.78 -61.96
C ALA A 120 -19.22 -31.02 -61.63
N SER A 121 -19.22 -32.02 -62.52
CA SER A 121 -19.89 -33.31 -62.30
C SER A 121 -19.29 -34.05 -61.10
N ASN A 122 -17.96 -34.13 -61.00
CA ASN A 122 -17.29 -34.77 -59.86
C ASN A 122 -17.60 -34.05 -58.54
N ASN A 123 -17.69 -32.70 -58.55
CA ASN A 123 -18.13 -31.93 -57.39
C ASN A 123 -19.57 -32.28 -57.00
N ALA A 124 -20.49 -32.36 -57.97
CA ALA A 124 -21.88 -32.76 -57.73
C ALA A 124 -21.99 -34.17 -57.11
N HIS A 125 -21.22 -35.14 -57.62
CA HIS A 125 -21.15 -36.49 -57.05
C HIS A 125 -20.61 -36.47 -55.62
N ALA A 126 -19.51 -35.74 -55.37
CA ALA A 126 -18.95 -35.60 -54.02
C ALA A 126 -19.98 -34.96 -53.05
N GLN A 127 -20.75 -33.98 -53.51
CA GLN A 127 -21.79 -33.36 -52.68
C GLN A 127 -22.95 -34.30 -52.38
N LEU A 128 -23.37 -35.14 -53.34
CA LEU A 128 -24.38 -36.18 -53.08
C LEU A 128 -23.93 -37.12 -51.97
N GLU A 129 -22.69 -37.61 -52.04
CA GLU A 129 -22.10 -38.46 -50.99
C GLU A 129 -22.01 -37.73 -49.64
N HIS A 130 -21.68 -36.44 -49.63
CA HIS A 130 -21.72 -35.63 -48.40
C HIS A 130 -23.14 -35.49 -47.83
N GLN A 131 -24.18 -35.39 -48.66
CA GLN A 131 -25.57 -35.36 -48.19
C GLN A 131 -25.98 -36.71 -47.59
N LEU A 132 -25.60 -37.83 -48.20
CA LEU A 132 -25.85 -39.15 -47.63
C LEU A 132 -25.17 -39.32 -46.26
N ASN A 133 -23.91 -38.92 -46.15
CA ASN A 133 -23.20 -38.90 -44.87
C ASN A 133 -23.87 -37.98 -43.84
N ARG A 134 -24.37 -36.82 -44.28
CA ARG A 134 -25.11 -35.89 -43.41
C ARG A 134 -26.39 -36.54 -42.87
N ILE A 135 -27.15 -37.25 -43.71
CA ILE A 135 -28.35 -37.98 -43.27
C ILE A 135 -27.97 -39.03 -42.22
N ALA A 136 -26.95 -39.86 -42.48
CA ALA A 136 -26.48 -40.86 -41.52
C ALA A 136 -26.02 -40.24 -40.18
N ASN A 137 -25.28 -39.12 -40.23
CA ASN A 137 -24.87 -38.38 -39.03
C ASN A 137 -26.07 -37.81 -38.26
N LEU A 138 -27.08 -37.29 -38.97
CA LEU A 138 -28.30 -36.78 -38.35
C LEU A 138 -29.12 -37.91 -37.71
N GLU A 139 -29.18 -39.08 -38.33
CA GLU A 139 -29.82 -40.25 -37.72
C GLU A 139 -29.11 -40.69 -36.43
N LEU A 140 -27.77 -40.64 -36.40
CA LEU A 140 -27.00 -40.89 -35.18
C LEU A 140 -27.26 -39.81 -34.12
N LEU A 141 -27.31 -38.54 -34.52
CA LEU A 141 -27.62 -37.43 -33.62
C LEU A 141 -29.03 -37.54 -33.04
N LEU A 142 -30.03 -37.95 -33.84
CA LEU A 142 -31.39 -38.18 -33.37
C LEU A 142 -31.45 -39.33 -32.35
N LYS A 143 -30.67 -40.39 -32.57
CA LYS A 143 -30.62 -41.56 -31.67
C LYS A 143 -29.88 -41.28 -30.35
N TYR A 144 -28.73 -40.60 -30.41
CA TYR A 144 -27.81 -40.50 -29.26
C TYR A 144 -27.57 -39.06 -28.77
N GLY A 145 -27.90 -38.05 -29.56
CA GLY A 145 -27.57 -36.64 -29.29
C GLY A 145 -28.14 -36.13 -27.97
N ALA A 146 -29.42 -36.39 -27.69
CA ALA A 146 -30.03 -35.93 -26.45
C ALA A 146 -29.40 -36.55 -25.19
N ASN A 147 -29.07 -37.85 -25.25
CA ASN A 147 -28.45 -38.56 -24.11
C ASN A 147 -26.98 -38.15 -23.91
N THR A 148 -26.22 -38.04 -25.01
CA THR A 148 -24.81 -37.60 -24.97
C THR A 148 -24.69 -36.17 -24.50
N TRP A 149 -25.56 -35.27 -24.98
CA TRP A 149 -25.60 -33.88 -24.53
C TRP A 149 -25.90 -33.78 -23.04
N ARG A 150 -26.90 -34.52 -22.53
CA ARG A 150 -27.21 -34.55 -21.09
C ARG A 150 -26.04 -35.07 -20.25
N ALA A 151 -25.33 -36.10 -20.73
CA ALA A 151 -24.13 -36.61 -20.06
C ALA A 151 -23.01 -35.57 -20.03
N GLN A 152 -22.79 -34.86 -21.14
CA GLN A 152 -21.79 -33.79 -21.22
C GLN A 152 -22.12 -32.64 -20.27
N VAL A 153 -23.38 -32.20 -20.24
CA VAL A 153 -23.84 -31.15 -19.30
C VAL A 153 -23.60 -31.58 -17.86
N ALA A 154 -23.93 -32.83 -17.49
CA ALA A 154 -23.68 -33.33 -16.13
C ALA A 154 -22.18 -33.39 -15.79
N PHE A 155 -21.33 -33.72 -16.76
CA PHE A 155 -19.87 -33.70 -16.60
C PHE A 155 -19.36 -32.26 -16.40
N ASP A 156 -19.80 -31.32 -17.23
CA ASP A 156 -19.41 -29.92 -17.15
C ASP A 156 -19.89 -29.27 -15.83
N GLU A 157 -21.09 -29.59 -15.38
CA GLU A 157 -21.58 -29.21 -14.05
C GLU A 157 -20.71 -29.76 -12.92
N GLY A 158 -20.21 -30.99 -13.05
CA GLY A 158 -19.27 -31.59 -12.11
C GLY A 158 -17.94 -30.86 -12.06
N LEU A 159 -17.37 -30.53 -13.23
CA LEU A 159 -16.14 -29.74 -13.34
C LEU A 159 -16.32 -28.33 -12.76
N LEU A 160 -17.46 -27.68 -13.03
CA LEU A 160 -17.79 -26.38 -12.49
C LEU A 160 -17.82 -26.42 -10.96
N LYS A 161 -18.56 -27.37 -10.37
CA LYS A 161 -18.62 -27.55 -8.91
C LYS A 161 -17.24 -27.80 -8.30
N GLN A 162 -16.40 -28.61 -8.95
CA GLN A 162 -15.03 -28.83 -8.48
C GLN A 162 -14.23 -27.53 -8.50
N SER A 163 -14.28 -26.77 -9.59
CA SER A 163 -13.57 -25.50 -9.72
C SER A 163 -14.05 -24.48 -8.67
N GLU A 164 -15.36 -24.38 -8.43
CA GLU A 164 -15.94 -23.52 -7.40
C GLU A 164 -15.49 -23.94 -6.00
N ALA A 165 -15.46 -25.24 -5.70
CA ALA A 165 -14.96 -25.76 -4.43
C ALA A 165 -13.48 -25.40 -4.20
N THR A 166 -12.64 -25.52 -5.23
CA THR A 166 -11.22 -25.11 -5.13
C THR A 166 -11.09 -23.61 -4.89
N LEU A 167 -11.88 -22.80 -5.59
CA LEU A 167 -11.89 -21.34 -5.44
C LEU A 167 -12.35 -20.94 -4.03
N GLN A 168 -13.42 -21.56 -3.52
CA GLN A 168 -13.88 -21.33 -2.15
C GLN A 168 -12.85 -21.75 -1.11
N GLY A 169 -12.15 -22.88 -1.32
CA GLY A 169 -11.06 -23.32 -0.47
C GLY A 169 -9.91 -22.30 -0.42
N LEU A 170 -9.51 -21.79 -1.59
CA LEU A 170 -8.48 -20.75 -1.69
C LEU A 170 -8.91 -19.44 -1.01
N ARG A 171 -10.16 -19.00 -1.20
CA ARG A 171 -10.70 -17.82 -0.51
C ARG A 171 -10.64 -17.97 1.02
N LYS A 172 -11.09 -19.12 1.54
CA LYS A 172 -11.00 -19.41 2.98
C LYS A 172 -9.56 -19.38 3.49
N SER A 173 -8.61 -19.92 2.74
CA SER A 173 -7.19 -19.88 3.09
C SER A 173 -6.64 -18.45 3.09
N ILE A 174 -7.00 -17.64 2.09
CA ILE A 174 -6.64 -16.21 2.03
C ILE A 174 -7.22 -15.46 3.23
N ASP A 175 -8.50 -15.66 3.54
CA ASP A 175 -9.18 -14.99 4.65
C ASP A 175 -8.58 -15.38 6.00
N GLN A 176 -8.27 -16.66 6.19
CA GLN A 176 -7.58 -17.16 7.39
C GLN A 176 -6.22 -16.47 7.56
N LEU A 177 -5.40 -16.46 6.51
CA LEU A 177 -4.08 -15.84 6.54
C LEU A 177 -4.16 -14.32 6.74
N ASN A 178 -5.15 -13.65 6.15
CA ASN A 178 -5.39 -12.22 6.39
C ASN A 178 -5.81 -11.95 7.84
N ARG A 179 -6.63 -12.83 8.44
CA ARG A 179 -7.01 -12.74 9.85
C ARG A 179 -5.80 -12.92 10.77
N GLU A 180 -4.97 -13.92 10.50
CA GLU A 180 -3.73 -14.18 11.24
C GLU A 180 -2.78 -12.98 11.15
N ARG A 181 -2.53 -12.46 9.94
CA ARG A 181 -1.73 -11.24 9.74
C ARG A 181 -2.28 -10.05 10.49
N LYS A 182 -3.61 -9.82 10.43
CA LYS A 182 -4.23 -8.70 11.13
C LYS A 182 -4.01 -8.78 12.64
N LEU A 183 -4.18 -9.96 13.23
CA LEU A 183 -3.95 -10.17 14.67
C LEU A 183 -2.49 -9.96 15.06
N GLN A 184 -1.56 -10.53 14.28
CA GLN A 184 -0.12 -10.36 14.51
C GLN A 184 0.30 -8.90 14.42
N GLN A 185 -0.13 -8.21 13.37
CA GLN A 185 0.17 -6.78 13.20
C GLN A 185 -0.42 -6.00 14.38
N GLN A 186 -1.71 -6.14 14.68
CA GLN A 186 -2.34 -5.43 15.80
C GLN A 186 -1.63 -5.63 17.15
N SER A 187 -1.12 -6.84 17.43
CA SER A 187 -0.28 -7.11 18.60
C SER A 187 1.02 -6.31 18.56
N ALA A 188 1.76 -6.38 17.46
CA ALA A 188 3.00 -5.63 17.28
C ALA A 188 2.77 -4.11 17.36
N GLY A 189 1.67 -3.59 16.84
CA GLY A 189 1.34 -2.16 16.95
C GLY A 189 1.03 -1.72 18.38
N ALA A 190 0.42 -2.59 19.19
CA ALA A 190 0.22 -2.30 20.61
C ALA A 190 1.57 -2.25 21.34
N GLU A 191 2.49 -3.17 21.04
CA GLU A 191 3.85 -3.16 21.59
C GLU A 191 4.63 -1.91 21.15
N LEU A 192 4.55 -1.53 19.88
CA LEU A 192 5.20 -0.33 19.35
C LEU A 192 4.72 0.95 20.06
N ARG A 193 3.41 1.08 20.33
CA ARG A 193 2.87 2.22 21.09
C ARG A 193 3.42 2.26 22.51
N VAL A 194 3.49 1.12 23.19
CA VAL A 194 4.06 1.03 24.54
C VAL A 194 5.53 1.46 24.55
N LEU A 195 6.31 1.01 23.55
CA LEU A 195 7.71 1.40 23.41
C LEU A 195 7.87 2.88 23.07
N GLU A 196 7.00 3.42 22.23
CA GLU A 196 6.97 4.85 21.88
C GLU A 196 6.67 5.72 23.11
N ASP A 197 5.68 5.35 23.92
CA ASP A 197 5.35 6.05 25.16
C ASP A 197 6.51 6.01 26.15
N GLN A 198 7.15 4.84 26.30
CA GLN A 198 8.35 4.70 27.14
C GLN A 198 9.51 5.57 26.64
N TYR A 199 9.70 5.64 25.32
CA TYR A 199 10.72 6.47 24.69
C TYR A 199 10.48 7.96 24.98
N TYR A 200 9.28 8.47 24.74
CA TYR A 200 8.96 9.87 25.03
C TYR A 200 9.01 10.18 26.53
N SER A 201 8.57 9.25 27.39
CA SER A 201 8.70 9.40 28.85
C SER A 201 10.17 9.50 29.27
N ALA A 202 11.04 8.66 28.72
CA ALA A 202 12.48 8.70 29.00
C ALA A 202 13.13 10.00 28.47
N LEU A 203 12.78 10.44 27.27
CA LEU A 203 13.23 11.73 26.73
C LEU A 203 12.81 12.89 27.64
N ARG A 204 11.54 12.94 28.05
CA ARG A 204 11.02 13.97 28.94
C ARG A 204 11.76 13.98 30.28
N LYS A 205 11.96 12.81 30.89
CA LYS A 205 12.74 12.69 32.15
C LYS A 205 14.18 13.19 31.97
N ASN A 206 14.84 12.85 30.87
CA ASN A 206 16.20 13.34 30.61
C ASN A 206 16.25 14.86 30.43
N LEU A 207 15.24 15.45 29.79
CA LEU A 207 15.12 16.91 29.67
C LEU A 207 14.88 17.57 31.05
N GLU A 208 13.99 17.00 31.86
CA GLU A 208 13.71 17.49 33.23
C GLU A 208 14.95 17.40 34.12
N ILE A 209 15.72 16.31 34.04
CA ILE A 209 17.00 16.14 34.76
C ILE A 209 18.01 17.18 34.27
N SER A 210 18.15 17.37 32.95
CA SER A 210 19.11 18.34 32.39
C SER A 210 18.78 19.77 32.83
N ALA A 211 17.50 20.15 32.86
CA ALA A 211 17.05 21.45 33.35
C ALA A 211 17.33 21.61 34.85
N ALA A 212 17.06 20.59 35.67
CA ALA A 212 17.35 20.62 37.10
C ALA A 212 18.86 20.71 37.38
N CYS A 213 19.69 20.00 36.61
CA CYS A 213 21.15 20.11 36.69
C CYS A 213 21.62 21.53 36.37
N GLN A 214 21.09 22.17 35.31
CA GLN A 214 21.42 23.55 34.98
C GLN A 214 21.08 24.53 36.09
N THR A 215 19.89 24.41 36.70
CA THR A 215 19.51 25.27 37.83
C THR A 215 20.43 25.07 39.05
N ILE A 216 20.78 23.83 39.38
CA ILE A 216 21.72 23.54 40.49
C ILE A 216 23.12 24.08 40.18
N GLU A 217 23.57 23.97 38.92
CA GLU A 217 24.85 24.53 38.46
C GLU A 217 24.87 26.05 38.59
N GLU A 218 23.80 26.74 38.17
CA GLU A 218 23.64 28.20 38.35
C GLU A 218 23.66 28.60 39.83
N GLU A 219 22.96 27.86 40.70
CA GLU A 219 22.98 28.09 42.15
C GLU A 219 24.38 27.87 42.75
N MET A 220 25.08 26.82 42.33
CA MET A 220 26.46 26.53 42.75
C MET A 220 27.41 27.65 42.33
N GLU A 221 27.30 28.16 41.10
CA GLU A 221 28.10 29.29 40.61
C GLU A 221 27.85 30.56 41.44
N LEU A 222 26.58 30.87 41.74
CA LEU A 222 26.22 32.01 42.60
C LEU A 222 26.77 31.88 44.02
N LEU A 223 26.70 30.67 44.60
CA LEU A 223 27.24 30.40 45.94
C LEU A 223 28.77 30.46 45.95
N GLN A 224 29.45 29.91 44.94
CA GLN A 224 30.90 30.02 44.79
C GLN A 224 31.35 31.49 44.65
N ALA A 225 30.62 32.30 43.87
CA ALA A 225 30.88 33.72 43.75
C ALA A 225 30.73 34.45 45.11
N LYS A 226 29.71 34.12 45.90
CA LYS A 226 29.52 34.67 47.26
C LYS A 226 30.65 34.26 48.21
N ILE A 227 31.06 32.99 48.21
CA ILE A 227 32.18 32.51 49.02
C ILE A 227 33.46 33.27 48.65
N GLY A 228 33.77 33.40 47.37
CA GLY A 228 34.93 34.18 46.92
C GLY A 228 34.87 35.67 47.28
N GLN A 229 33.68 36.27 47.38
CA GLN A 229 33.51 37.63 47.90
C GLN A 229 33.77 37.72 49.41
N ILE A 230 33.26 36.76 50.19
CA ILE A 230 33.48 36.69 51.64
C ILE A 230 34.97 36.49 51.94
N GLU A 231 35.66 35.61 51.21
CA GLU A 231 37.09 35.40 51.36
C GLU A 231 37.89 36.68 51.05
N LYS A 232 37.51 37.43 50.00
CA LYS A 232 38.10 38.74 49.71
C LYS A 232 37.84 39.76 50.83
N GLN A 233 36.63 39.78 51.40
CA GLN A 233 36.30 40.67 52.53
C GLN A 233 37.10 40.29 53.78
N GLN A 234 37.28 39.00 54.06
CA GLN A 234 38.11 38.54 55.18
C GLN A 234 39.59 38.86 54.98
N GLN A 235 40.12 38.73 53.76
CA GLN A 235 41.49 39.14 53.43
C GLN A 235 41.69 40.66 53.55
N GLN A 236 40.69 41.47 53.16
CA GLN A 236 40.72 42.92 53.38
C GLN A 236 40.67 43.25 54.88
N GLN A 237 39.82 42.59 55.67
CA GLN A 237 39.79 42.79 57.12
C GLN A 237 41.11 42.39 57.80
N GLN A 238 41.75 41.28 57.39
CA GLN A 238 43.07 40.89 57.89
C GLN A 238 44.18 41.86 57.46
N GLN A 239 44.10 42.48 56.28
CA GLN A 239 45.02 43.55 55.87
C GLN A 239 44.78 44.87 56.62
N VAL A 240 43.55 45.16 57.02
CA VAL A 240 43.22 46.32 57.87
C VAL A 240 43.67 46.06 59.32
N GLU A 241 43.49 44.85 59.87
CA GLU A 241 44.00 44.48 61.21
C GLU A 241 45.54 44.37 61.26
N GLN A 242 46.22 44.04 60.16
CA GLN A 242 47.69 44.13 60.05
C GLN A 242 48.19 45.56 59.75
N GLY A 243 47.29 46.49 59.38
CA GLY A 243 47.58 47.91 59.15
C GLY A 243 47.32 48.81 60.36
N GLU A 244 46.52 48.38 61.35
CA GLU A 244 46.27 49.12 62.60
C GLU A 244 47.35 48.86 63.68
N GLY A 245 48.61 48.85 63.24
CA GLY A 245 49.80 48.74 64.08
C GLY A 245 50.63 50.02 64.14
N GLU A 246 50.10 51.21 63.83
CA GLU A 246 50.80 52.48 64.09
C GLU A 246 49.84 53.68 64.01
N GLN A 247 49.39 54.19 65.18
CA GLN A 247 49.56 55.59 65.63
C GLN A 247 48.51 56.01 66.67
N GLN A 248 49.03 56.62 67.73
CA GLN A 248 48.34 57.21 68.89
C GLN A 248 47.85 58.64 68.59
N PRO A 249 46.97 59.20 69.47
CA PRO A 249 46.13 60.37 69.19
C PRO A 249 46.75 61.69 69.68
N GLU A 250 46.38 62.81 69.06
CA GLU A 250 46.51 64.16 69.65
C GLU A 250 45.31 65.03 69.21
N GLU A 251 44.83 65.81 70.17
CA GLU A 251 43.62 66.64 70.13
C GLU A 251 43.78 67.91 69.28
N GLY A 252 42.65 68.52 68.87
CA GLY A 252 42.65 69.87 68.29
C GLY A 252 41.28 70.32 67.80
N GLY A 253 40.58 71.12 68.59
CA GLY A 253 39.17 71.46 68.38
C GLY A 253 38.84 72.56 67.34
N SER A 254 37.51 72.75 67.22
CA SER A 254 36.75 73.97 66.92
C SER A 254 36.21 74.21 65.49
N GLY A 255 34.91 74.54 65.42
CA GLY A 255 34.36 75.43 64.37
C GLY A 255 33.06 75.01 63.66
N ASP A 256 31.92 75.13 64.36
CA ASP A 256 30.61 75.65 63.92
C ASP A 256 29.88 75.26 62.60
N ALA A 257 28.60 74.87 62.81
CA ALA A 257 27.35 75.34 62.15
C ALA A 257 27.11 75.04 60.64
N ALA A 258 25.94 74.67 60.11
CA ALA A 258 24.56 74.68 60.58
C ALA A 258 23.63 73.81 59.69
N ALA A 259 22.53 73.36 60.30
CA ALA A 259 21.14 73.26 59.80
C ALA A 259 20.79 72.52 58.48
N ALA A 260 20.00 71.44 58.62
CA ALA A 260 18.57 71.36 58.22
C ALA A 260 18.10 69.88 58.33
N ALA A 261 17.21 69.55 59.28
CA ALA A 261 15.78 69.27 59.06
C ALA A 261 15.52 68.07 58.11
N ALA A 262 14.76 67.01 58.42
CA ALA A 262 13.77 66.73 59.46
C ALA A 262 13.58 65.19 59.56
N GLY A 263 13.20 64.68 60.74
CA GLY A 263 12.47 63.39 60.86
C GLY A 263 11.00 63.67 61.19
N PRO A 264 10.19 62.70 61.67
CA PRO A 264 10.26 61.23 61.61
C PRO A 264 9.05 60.68 60.80
N VAL A 265 8.66 59.40 60.79
CA VAL A 265 7.62 58.81 61.68
C VAL A 265 7.54 57.29 61.41
N ALA A 266 7.38 56.51 62.49
CA ALA A 266 7.04 55.09 62.51
C ALA A 266 5.52 54.87 62.45
N ASN A 267 5.05 53.80 61.78
CA ASN A 267 4.07 52.82 62.28
C ASN A 267 3.39 52.04 61.14
N GLY A 268 3.06 50.77 61.42
CA GLY A 268 1.88 50.14 60.83
C GLY A 268 2.04 48.66 60.46
N LEU A 269 1.75 47.77 61.41
CA LEU A 269 1.21 46.44 61.13
C LEU A 269 -0.11 46.57 60.34
N ALA A 270 -0.37 45.68 59.38
CA ALA A 270 -1.64 44.94 59.24
C ALA A 270 -1.58 43.91 58.10
N ASP A 271 -2.21 42.77 58.38
CA ASP A 271 -2.54 41.65 57.50
C ASP A 271 -3.21 42.04 56.17
N GLN A 272 -2.96 41.25 55.12
CA GLN A 272 -4.04 40.71 54.28
C GLN A 272 -3.58 39.54 53.39
N GLU A 273 -4.12 38.37 53.76
CA GLU A 273 -4.81 37.38 52.93
C GLU A 273 -4.22 36.88 51.59
N GLN A 274 -4.20 35.54 51.57
CA GLN A 274 -4.06 34.62 50.45
C GLN A 274 -5.04 34.93 49.31
N GLN A 275 -4.56 34.88 48.06
CA GLN A 275 -5.35 34.39 46.92
C GLN A 275 -4.49 33.49 46.04
N GLU A 276 -4.77 32.19 46.14
CA GLU A 276 -4.44 31.17 45.15
C GLU A 276 -5.03 31.57 43.78
N GLN A 277 -4.18 31.63 42.76
CA GLN A 277 -4.64 31.54 41.38
C GLN A 277 -4.54 30.09 40.91
N LYS A 278 -5.71 29.45 40.81
CA LYS A 278 -5.95 28.21 40.07
C LYS A 278 -5.55 28.39 38.60
N PRO A 279 -4.85 27.43 37.97
CA PRO A 279 -4.97 27.25 36.53
C PRO A 279 -6.35 26.63 36.20
N SER A 280 -7.00 27.23 35.22
CA SER A 280 -8.25 26.82 34.59
C SER A 280 -8.25 25.34 34.20
N GLY A 281 -9.27 24.62 34.66
CA GLY A 281 -9.59 23.29 34.14
C GLY A 281 -10.25 23.41 32.77
N GLU A 282 -9.65 22.79 31.76
CA GLU A 282 -10.36 22.29 30.59
C GLU A 282 -10.80 20.86 30.90
N GLN A 283 -12.11 20.64 30.90
CA GLN A 283 -12.69 19.30 30.99
C GLN A 283 -12.45 18.55 29.68
N PRO A 284 -12.16 17.23 29.73
CA PRO A 284 -12.26 16.39 28.56
C PRO A 284 -13.73 16.24 28.17
N ALA A 285 -14.03 16.51 26.89
CA ALA A 285 -15.32 16.19 26.30
C ALA A 285 -15.50 14.66 26.30
N GLU A 286 -16.49 14.17 27.07
CA GLU A 286 -17.06 12.84 26.89
C GLU A 286 -17.68 12.76 25.48
N GLN A 287 -17.01 12.05 24.57
CA GLN A 287 -17.64 11.57 23.35
C GLN A 287 -18.26 10.20 23.64
N GLN A 288 -19.59 10.18 23.70
CA GLN A 288 -20.37 8.95 23.66
C GLN A 288 -20.08 8.18 22.36
N PRO A 289 -20.05 6.83 22.40
CA PRO A 289 -19.92 6.03 21.19
C PRO A 289 -21.21 6.16 20.36
N SER A 290 -21.11 6.76 19.17
CA SER A 290 -22.13 6.65 18.15
C SER A 290 -22.16 5.22 17.61
N GLU A 291 -23.25 4.51 17.88
CA GLU A 291 -23.61 3.28 17.17
C GLU A 291 -23.76 3.59 15.67
N GLU A 292 -22.77 3.23 14.85
CA GLU A 292 -22.98 3.10 13.41
C GLU A 292 -23.51 1.69 13.11
N GLN A 293 -24.79 1.65 12.76
CA GLN A 293 -25.42 0.49 12.13
C GLN A 293 -24.76 0.24 10.76
N PRO A 294 -24.58 -1.03 10.35
CA PRO A 294 -24.01 -1.35 9.05
C PRO A 294 -24.97 -0.90 7.94
N ALA A 295 -24.44 -0.14 6.98
CA ALA A 295 -25.14 0.27 5.78
C ALA A 295 -25.65 -0.97 5.01
N GLU A 296 -26.97 -1.12 4.93
CA GLU A 296 -27.64 -1.98 3.96
C GLU A 296 -27.25 -1.53 2.55
N GLN A 297 -26.49 -2.36 1.84
CA GLN A 297 -26.29 -2.23 0.40
C GLN A 297 -27.61 -2.58 -0.30
N GLN A 298 -28.37 -1.56 -0.71
CA GLN A 298 -29.39 -1.76 -1.73
C GLN A 298 -28.71 -1.92 -3.09
N PRO A 299 -29.13 -2.89 -3.92
CA PRO A 299 -28.53 -3.14 -5.22
C PRO A 299 -28.84 -2.00 -6.19
N SER A 300 -27.80 -1.51 -6.86
CA SER A 300 -27.88 -0.58 -7.98
C SER A 300 -28.79 -1.16 -9.08
N LYS A 301 -29.89 -0.45 -9.38
CA LYS A 301 -30.73 -0.68 -10.54
C LYS A 301 -29.93 -0.35 -11.79
N GLU A 302 -29.52 -1.35 -12.56
CA GLU A 302 -29.17 -1.18 -13.96
C GLU A 302 -30.45 -0.83 -14.74
N GLN A 303 -30.50 0.36 -15.34
CA GLN A 303 -31.39 0.65 -16.45
C GLN A 303 -30.71 0.21 -17.75
N PRO A 304 -31.39 -0.53 -18.64
CA PRO A 304 -30.82 -0.92 -19.92
C PRO A 304 -30.71 0.27 -20.86
N ALA A 305 -29.62 0.31 -21.61
CA ALA A 305 -29.36 1.29 -22.67
C ALA A 305 -30.50 1.29 -23.71
N GLU A 306 -31.09 2.46 -23.92
CA GLU A 306 -31.95 2.75 -25.06
C GLU A 306 -31.14 2.56 -26.36
N GLN A 307 -31.60 1.63 -27.20
CA GLN A 307 -31.17 1.52 -28.58
C GLN A 307 -31.75 2.70 -29.36
N GLN A 308 -30.88 3.58 -29.86
CA GLN A 308 -31.25 4.52 -30.91
C GLN A 308 -31.51 3.73 -32.20
N PRO A 309 -32.64 3.94 -32.91
CA PRO A 309 -32.86 3.32 -34.20
C PRO A 309 -31.94 3.97 -35.25
N GLY A 310 -31.23 3.12 -35.99
CA GLY A 310 -30.37 3.52 -37.10
C GLY A 310 -31.13 4.34 -38.14
N VAL A 311 -30.53 5.47 -38.50
CA VAL A 311 -30.93 6.31 -39.62
C VAL A 311 -30.91 5.45 -40.89
N GLY A 312 -32.08 5.28 -41.49
CA GLY A 312 -32.21 4.64 -42.79
C GLY A 312 -31.56 5.50 -43.86
N GLU A 313 -30.52 4.97 -44.50
CA GLU A 313 -30.05 5.49 -45.78
C GLU A 313 -31.11 5.22 -46.84
N GLY A 314 -31.75 6.30 -47.28
CA GLY A 314 -32.63 6.33 -48.44
C GLY A 314 -31.85 5.94 -49.69
N ARG A 315 -32.20 4.79 -50.26
CA ARG A 315 -31.81 4.40 -51.60
C ARG A 315 -32.73 5.16 -52.56
N ALA A 316 -32.27 6.31 -53.02
CA ALA A 316 -32.89 7.04 -54.12
C ALA A 316 -32.59 6.32 -55.44
N ASP A 317 -33.67 6.05 -56.18
CA ASP A 317 -33.67 5.73 -57.59
C ASP A 317 -32.95 6.83 -58.40
N MET A 318 -32.04 6.44 -59.30
CA MET A 318 -31.83 7.13 -60.58
C MET A 318 -30.94 6.32 -61.54
N GLU A 319 -31.53 5.98 -62.69
CA GLU A 319 -30.97 6.08 -64.05
C GLU A 319 -29.70 5.27 -64.43
N GLN A 320 -29.88 4.12 -65.10
CA GLN A 320 -29.80 3.91 -66.57
C GLN A 320 -29.72 2.41 -66.90
#